data_AF-A0A839WD48-F1
#
_entry.id   AF-A0A839WD48-F1
#
_cell.length_a   1.000
_cell.length_b   1.000
_cell.length_c   1.000
_cell.angle_alpha   90.00
_cell.angle_beta   90.00
_cell.angle_gamma   90.00
#
_symmetry.space_group_name_H-M   'P 1'
#
loop_
_entity.id
_entity.type
_entity.pdbx_description
1 polymer ?
#
loop_
_entity_poly.entity_id
_entity_poly.type
_entity_poly.pdbx_seq_one_letter_code
_entity_poly.pdbx_strand_id
1 'polypeptide(L)'
;MSVQPQVSFSGPHASPIGAERIRLLEAVGREGSISGAARSVGITYKAAWDAIDAMNNLFGRPLVEAQAGGKRGGGTALTPDGVRLVATFHRLQSEMVRAFQVLEPELNGTGLSAASLMWGFFMRTSARNALRGTVTAITDGAVNAEVTLAVSDQTAIVAIITRDSVRDLGLFPGRAATALIKAPFVILAPADEAKRTSMRNRIEGVVARREDGAVNSEITLDIGGGKTLTAIITLRSADDIGLKAGDPACALIDASHIILAVD
;
A
#
# COMPACT_ATOMS: atom_id res chain seq x y z
N MET A 1 -31.42 2.78 -24.76
CA MET A 1 -31.09 2.11 -23.48
C MET A 1 -29.59 1.87 -23.49
N SER A 2 -28.79 2.76 -22.88
CA SER A 2 -27.34 2.67 -22.92
C SER A 2 -26.85 1.83 -21.76
N VAL A 3 -26.35 0.63 -22.04
CA VAL A 3 -25.65 -0.19 -21.06
C VAL A 3 -24.25 0.39 -20.90
N GLN A 4 -23.95 0.96 -19.73
CA GLN A 4 -22.58 1.30 -19.33
C GLN A 4 -21.99 0.09 -18.60
N PRO A 5 -20.97 -0.59 -19.15
CA PRO A 5 -20.29 -1.64 -18.41
C PRO A 5 -19.38 -1.00 -17.34
N GLN A 6 -19.76 -1.16 -16.07
CA GLN A 6 -18.84 -1.00 -14.94
C GLN A 6 -18.39 -2.40 -14.51
N VAL A 7 -17.08 -2.66 -14.58
CA VAL A 7 -16.46 -3.79 -13.88
C VAL A 7 -15.56 -3.20 -12.81
N SER A 8 -15.98 -3.35 -11.55
CA SER A 8 -15.14 -3.14 -10.38
C SER A 8 -14.60 -4.49 -9.94
N PHE A 9 -13.31 -4.58 -9.63
CA PHE A 9 -12.82 -5.67 -8.80
C PHE A 9 -13.29 -5.40 -7.37
N SER A 10 -14.46 -5.94 -7.06
CA SER A 10 -15.04 -5.92 -5.73
C SER A 10 -15.06 -7.36 -5.21
N GLY A 11 -14.11 -7.68 -4.33
CA GLY A 11 -14.54 -8.43 -3.16
C GLY A 11 -15.53 -7.54 -2.38
N PRO A 12 -16.45 -8.08 -1.57
CA PRO A 12 -17.43 -7.31 -0.80
C PRO A 12 -16.85 -6.17 0.06
N HIS A 13 -15.52 -6.07 0.17
CA HIS A 13 -14.77 -5.09 0.96
C HIS A 13 -13.60 -4.41 0.22
N ALA A 14 -13.46 -4.51 -1.11
CA ALA A 14 -12.40 -3.82 -1.85
C ALA A 14 -12.79 -2.37 -2.19
N SER A 15 -12.12 -1.36 -1.61
CA SER A 15 -12.26 0.04 -2.05
C SER A 15 -11.36 0.30 -3.27
N PRO A 16 -11.92 0.77 -4.40
CA PRO A 16 -11.14 1.31 -5.51
C PRO A 16 -10.85 2.79 -5.22
N ILE A 17 -9.79 3.06 -4.44
CA ILE A 17 -9.36 4.44 -4.06
C ILE A 17 -9.33 5.39 -5.27
N GLY A 18 -8.86 4.92 -6.43
CA GLY A 18 -8.85 5.70 -7.66
C GLY A 18 -10.25 6.13 -8.09
N ALA A 19 -11.21 5.20 -8.10
CA ALA A 19 -12.59 5.50 -8.47
C ALA A 19 -13.34 6.33 -7.41
N GLU A 20 -13.00 6.20 -6.12
CA GLU A 20 -13.57 7.04 -5.05
C GLU A 20 -13.11 8.50 -5.16
N ARG A 21 -11.83 8.70 -5.41
CA ARG A 21 -11.25 10.04 -5.63
C ARG A 21 -11.83 10.70 -6.88
N ILE A 22 -11.97 9.96 -7.97
CA ILE A 22 -12.63 10.46 -9.18
C ILE A 22 -14.11 10.76 -8.93
N ARG A 23 -14.85 9.88 -8.24
CA ARG A 23 -16.24 10.13 -7.82
C ARG A 23 -16.36 11.41 -6.98
N LEU A 24 -15.42 11.66 -6.10
CA LEU A 24 -15.40 12.89 -5.30
C LEU A 24 -15.18 14.12 -6.19
N LEU A 25 -14.23 14.09 -7.12
CA LEU A 25 -14.01 15.19 -8.07
C LEU A 25 -15.24 15.45 -8.95
N GLU A 26 -15.88 14.39 -9.47
CA GLU A 26 -17.13 14.49 -10.22
C GLU A 26 -18.25 15.11 -9.39
N ALA A 27 -18.37 14.70 -8.11
CA ALA A 27 -19.34 15.27 -7.19
C ALA A 27 -19.03 16.75 -6.90
N VAL A 28 -17.76 17.17 -6.77
CA VAL A 28 -17.41 18.60 -6.65
C VAL A 28 -17.85 19.37 -7.90
N GLY A 29 -17.59 18.83 -9.09
CA GLY A 29 -18.01 19.46 -10.36
C GLY A 29 -19.54 19.59 -10.50
N ARG A 30 -20.30 18.60 -10.00
CA ARG A 30 -21.77 18.60 -10.04
C ARG A 30 -22.40 19.51 -8.98
N GLU A 31 -21.93 19.40 -7.74
CA GLU A 31 -22.55 20.06 -6.58
C GLU A 31 -22.05 21.49 -6.36
N GLY A 32 -20.96 21.89 -7.04
CA GLY A 32 -20.38 23.23 -6.93
C GLY A 32 -19.82 23.57 -5.54
N SER A 33 -19.60 22.57 -4.69
CA SER A 33 -19.09 22.73 -3.32
C SER A 33 -18.51 21.42 -2.78
N ILE A 34 -17.46 21.51 -1.96
CA ILE A 34 -16.87 20.34 -1.28
C ILE A 34 -17.86 19.71 -0.29
N SER A 35 -18.65 20.53 0.41
CA SER A 35 -19.66 20.06 1.36
C SER A 35 -20.84 19.35 0.67
N GLY A 36 -21.27 19.84 -0.49
CA GLY A 36 -22.23 19.14 -1.35
C GLY A 36 -21.68 17.80 -1.83
N ALA A 37 -20.45 17.80 -2.34
CA ALA A 37 -19.78 16.60 -2.82
C ALA A 37 -19.65 15.53 -1.74
N ALA A 38 -19.17 15.89 -0.55
CA ALA A 38 -19.01 14.99 0.60
C ALA A 38 -20.32 14.28 0.95
N ARG A 39 -21.43 15.03 1.02
CA ARG A 39 -22.78 14.46 1.27
C ARG A 39 -23.21 13.51 0.15
N SER A 40 -22.96 13.89 -1.11
CA SER A 40 -23.37 13.08 -2.26
C SER A 40 -22.61 11.75 -2.35
N VAL A 41 -21.34 11.70 -1.93
CA VAL A 41 -20.53 10.48 -1.98
C VAL A 41 -20.52 9.71 -0.65
N GLY A 42 -21.23 10.21 0.37
CA GLY A 42 -21.41 9.51 1.64
C GLY A 42 -20.21 9.59 2.60
N ILE A 43 -19.37 10.62 2.51
CA ILE A 43 -18.20 10.80 3.38
C ILE A 43 -18.30 12.10 4.21
N THR A 44 -17.51 12.19 5.27
CA THR A 44 -17.44 13.40 6.07
C THR A 44 -16.79 14.54 5.28
N TYR A 45 -17.14 15.79 5.60
CA TYR A 45 -16.50 16.96 4.99
C TYR A 45 -14.97 16.94 5.15
N LYS A 46 -14.49 16.51 6.33
CA LYS A 46 -13.05 16.36 6.60
C LYS A 46 -12.41 15.31 5.68
N ALA A 47 -13.02 14.13 5.55
CA ALA A 47 -12.50 13.08 4.66
C ALA A 47 -12.48 13.53 3.19
N ALA A 48 -13.48 14.31 2.75
CA ALA A 48 -13.49 14.90 1.41
C ALA A 48 -12.33 15.90 1.21
N TRP A 49 -12.06 16.74 2.20
CA TRP A 49 -10.92 17.65 2.20
C TRP A 49 -9.58 16.93 2.16
N ASP A 50 -9.37 15.97 3.08
CA ASP A 50 -8.15 15.18 3.17
C ASP A 50 -7.87 14.42 1.84
N ALA A 51 -8.92 13.90 1.19
CA ALA A 51 -8.82 13.25 -0.12
C ALA A 51 -8.42 14.21 -1.24
N ILE A 52 -8.95 15.43 -1.25
CA ILE A 52 -8.58 16.48 -2.21
C ILE A 52 -7.13 16.90 -2.03
N ASP A 53 -6.69 17.13 -0.78
CA ASP A 53 -5.29 17.48 -0.49
C ASP A 53 -4.33 16.35 -0.87
N ALA A 54 -4.69 15.10 -0.58
CA ALA A 54 -3.91 13.95 -1.02
C ALA A 54 -3.75 13.90 -2.55
N MET A 55 -4.79 14.27 -3.31
CA MET A 55 -4.69 14.36 -4.77
C MET A 55 -3.83 15.55 -5.23
N ASN A 56 -3.98 16.73 -4.63
CA ASN A 56 -3.17 17.89 -4.96
C ASN A 56 -1.68 17.61 -4.74
N ASN A 57 -1.33 16.93 -3.64
CA ASN A 57 0.03 16.48 -3.35
C ASN A 57 0.55 15.47 -4.39
N LEU A 58 -0.31 14.57 -4.85
CA LEU A 58 0.06 13.56 -5.84
C LEU A 58 0.30 14.16 -7.24
N PHE A 59 -0.53 15.10 -7.68
CA PHE A 59 -0.46 15.69 -9.03
C PHE A 59 0.38 16.97 -9.09
N GLY A 60 0.84 17.49 -7.96
CA GLY A 60 1.67 18.70 -7.87
C GLY A 60 0.97 19.99 -8.30
N ARG A 61 -0.37 19.97 -8.45
CA ARG A 61 -1.21 21.11 -8.85
C ARG A 61 -2.64 20.97 -8.35
N PRO A 62 -3.36 22.09 -8.09
CA PRO A 62 -4.75 22.05 -7.63
C PRO A 62 -5.71 21.45 -8.67
N LEU A 63 -6.52 20.48 -8.25
CA LEU A 63 -7.59 19.91 -9.08
C LEU A 63 -8.95 20.59 -8.86
N VAL A 64 -9.09 21.31 -7.75
CA VAL A 64 -10.27 22.11 -7.40
C VAL A 64 -9.85 23.55 -7.12
N GLU A 65 -10.73 24.50 -7.44
CA GLU A 65 -10.52 25.93 -7.16
C GLU A 65 -11.76 26.56 -6.54
N ALA A 66 -11.53 27.59 -5.73
CA ALA A 66 -12.60 28.41 -5.18
C ALA A 66 -13.18 29.31 -6.28
N GLN A 67 -14.49 29.29 -6.43
CA GLN A 67 -15.23 30.22 -7.28
C GLN A 67 -15.58 31.46 -6.47
N ALA A 68 -15.19 32.64 -6.96
CA ALA A 68 -15.51 33.91 -6.31
C ALA A 68 -17.04 34.04 -6.12
N GLY A 69 -17.47 34.16 -4.86
CA GLY A 69 -18.88 34.23 -4.49
C GLY A 69 -19.33 35.65 -4.18
N GLY A 70 -20.47 36.05 -4.76
CA GLY A 70 -21.25 37.19 -4.29
C GLY A 70 -22.00 36.89 -2.97
N LYS A 71 -23.04 37.68 -2.66
CA LYS A 71 -23.78 37.71 -1.37
C LYS A 71 -24.30 36.37 -0.78
N ARG A 72 -24.16 35.23 -1.45
CA ARG A 72 -24.59 33.89 -0.97
C ARG A 72 -23.46 32.87 -0.74
N GLY A 73 -22.20 33.29 -0.82
CA GLY A 73 -21.02 32.45 -0.52
C GLY A 73 -20.27 31.96 -1.77
N GLY A 74 -18.97 31.70 -1.60
CA GLY A 74 -18.07 31.18 -2.65
C GLY A 74 -18.32 29.71 -2.95
N GLY A 75 -18.31 29.36 -4.23
CA GLY A 75 -18.45 27.98 -4.71
C GLY A 75 -17.10 27.28 -4.81
N THR A 76 -17.12 26.01 -5.22
CA THR A 76 -15.93 25.24 -5.60
C THR A 76 -16.19 24.61 -6.96
N ALA A 77 -15.23 24.74 -7.88
CA ALA A 77 -15.29 24.12 -9.19
C ALA A 77 -14.03 23.28 -9.44
N LEU A 78 -14.11 22.33 -10.37
CA LEU A 78 -12.92 21.66 -10.89
C LEU A 78 -12.11 22.64 -11.73
N THR A 79 -10.78 22.58 -11.60
CA THR A 79 -9.89 23.29 -12.52
C THR A 79 -9.96 22.65 -13.92
N PRO A 80 -9.49 23.33 -14.99
CA PRO A 80 -9.35 22.71 -16.30
C PRO A 80 -8.53 21.41 -16.29
N ASP A 81 -7.54 21.32 -15.38
CA ASP A 81 -6.78 20.10 -15.14
C ASP A 81 -7.60 19.02 -14.43
N GLY A 82 -8.40 19.38 -13.43
CA GLY A 82 -9.32 18.46 -12.75
C GLY A 82 -10.32 17.81 -13.72
N VAL A 83 -10.90 18.60 -14.63
CA VAL A 83 -11.82 18.09 -15.68
C VAL A 83 -11.10 17.12 -16.62
N ARG A 84 -9.91 17.49 -17.12
CA ARG A 84 -9.10 16.63 -18.01
C ARG A 84 -8.69 15.33 -17.32
N LEU A 85 -8.34 15.39 -16.03
CA LEU A 85 -7.95 14.22 -15.25
C LEU A 85 -9.09 13.22 -15.17
N VAL A 86 -10.30 13.65 -14.79
CA VAL A 86 -11.49 12.79 -14.70
C VAL A 86 -11.77 12.12 -16.05
N ALA A 87 -11.78 12.88 -17.14
CA ALA A 87 -12.03 12.33 -18.47
C ALA A 87 -10.95 11.32 -18.91
N THR A 88 -9.68 11.62 -18.64
CA THR A 88 -8.56 10.75 -18.99
C THR A 88 -8.57 9.46 -18.18
N PHE A 89 -8.93 9.54 -16.88
CA PHE A 89 -9.03 8.37 -16.01
C PHE A 89 -10.06 7.37 -16.54
N HIS A 90 -11.25 7.82 -16.93
CA HIS A 90 -12.28 6.95 -17.50
C HIS A 90 -11.81 6.24 -18.78
N ARG A 91 -11.10 6.97 -19.64
CA ARG A 91 -10.50 6.38 -20.85
C ARG A 91 -9.46 5.33 -20.50
N LEU A 92 -8.53 5.65 -19.59
CA LEU A 92 -7.51 4.71 -19.13
C LEU A 92 -8.13 3.44 -18.54
N GLN A 93 -9.13 3.59 -17.67
CA GLN A 93 -9.84 2.46 -17.07
C GLN A 93 -10.47 1.56 -18.14
N SER A 94 -11.11 2.14 -19.16
CA SER A 94 -11.72 1.37 -20.25
C SER A 94 -10.70 0.57 -21.06
N GLU A 95 -9.51 1.12 -21.31
CA GLU A 95 -8.46 0.43 -22.06
C GLU A 95 -7.76 -0.65 -21.20
N MET A 96 -7.53 -0.39 -19.91
CA MET A 96 -6.98 -1.39 -18.99
C MET A 96 -7.90 -2.62 -18.88
N VAL A 97 -9.22 -2.42 -18.79
CA VAL A 97 -10.19 -3.52 -18.76
C VAL A 97 -10.08 -4.39 -20.01
N ARG A 98 -9.99 -3.77 -21.20
CA ARG A 98 -9.82 -4.51 -22.45
C ARG A 98 -8.51 -5.30 -22.47
N ALA A 99 -7.40 -4.66 -22.08
CA ALA A 99 -6.10 -5.32 -22.03
C ALA A 99 -6.12 -6.53 -21.09
N PHE A 100 -6.70 -6.39 -19.90
CA PHE A 100 -6.81 -7.49 -18.94
C PHE A 100 -7.66 -8.65 -19.46
N GLN A 101 -8.80 -8.37 -20.09
CA GLN A 101 -9.66 -9.42 -20.65
C GLN A 101 -8.96 -10.26 -21.72
N VAL A 102 -8.04 -9.65 -22.46
CA VAL A 102 -7.24 -10.34 -23.49
C VAL A 102 -6.12 -11.17 -22.84
N LEU A 103 -5.47 -10.66 -21.79
CA LEU A 103 -4.27 -11.27 -21.20
C LEU A 103 -4.56 -12.32 -20.12
N GLU A 104 -5.64 -12.17 -19.33
CA GLU A 104 -6.00 -13.10 -18.25
C GLU A 104 -6.07 -14.57 -18.71
N PRO A 105 -6.70 -14.91 -19.86
CA PRO A 105 -6.76 -16.30 -20.32
C PRO A 105 -5.39 -16.95 -20.57
N GLU A 106 -4.38 -16.17 -20.95
CA GLU A 106 -3.02 -16.65 -21.22
C GLU A 106 -2.26 -17.02 -19.93
N LEU A 107 -2.72 -16.53 -18.78
CA LEU A 107 -2.08 -16.74 -17.47
C LEU A 107 -2.75 -17.86 -16.66
N ASN A 108 -3.85 -18.44 -17.17
CA ASN A 108 -4.54 -19.54 -16.53
C ASN A 108 -3.60 -20.72 -16.25
N GLY A 109 -3.64 -21.23 -15.01
CA GLY A 109 -2.81 -22.36 -14.57
C GLY A 109 -1.42 -21.99 -14.03
N THR A 110 -1.00 -20.73 -14.14
CA THR A 110 0.28 -20.26 -13.57
C THR A 110 0.18 -19.84 -12.10
N GLY A 111 -1.03 -19.66 -11.58
CA GLY A 111 -1.27 -19.07 -10.26
C GLY A 111 -1.03 -17.55 -10.21
N LEU A 112 -0.79 -16.90 -11.36
CA LEU A 112 -0.59 -15.47 -11.49
C LEU A 112 -1.80 -14.82 -12.19
N SER A 113 -2.11 -13.58 -11.83
CA SER A 113 -3.06 -12.74 -12.56
C SER A 113 -2.33 -11.66 -13.37
N ALA A 114 -2.99 -11.11 -14.38
CA ALA A 114 -2.43 -10.03 -15.17
C ALA A 114 -2.19 -8.77 -14.29
N ALA A 115 -3.08 -8.52 -13.32
CA ALA A 115 -2.92 -7.45 -12.33
C ALA A 115 -1.64 -7.67 -11.48
N SER A 116 -1.41 -8.90 -11.06
CA SER A 116 -0.22 -9.30 -10.31
C SER A 116 1.08 -9.13 -11.09
N LEU A 117 1.07 -9.41 -12.40
CA LEU A 117 2.22 -9.17 -13.26
C LEU A 117 2.48 -7.68 -13.44
N MET A 118 1.44 -6.89 -13.74
CA MET A 118 1.59 -5.44 -13.85
C MET A 118 2.14 -4.84 -12.56
N TRP A 119 1.61 -5.22 -11.41
CA TRP A 119 2.14 -4.76 -10.13
C TRP A 119 3.60 -5.19 -9.94
N GLY A 120 3.93 -6.46 -10.17
CA GLY A 120 5.29 -6.98 -10.03
C GLY A 120 6.32 -6.30 -10.93
N PHE A 121 5.94 -5.90 -12.15
CA PHE A 121 6.83 -5.24 -13.11
C PHE A 121 6.89 -3.71 -12.95
N PHE A 122 5.79 -3.06 -12.57
CA PHE A 122 5.71 -1.60 -12.51
C PHE A 122 5.92 -1.01 -11.10
N MET A 123 5.79 -1.82 -10.04
CA MET A 123 6.04 -1.35 -8.69
C MET A 123 7.54 -1.19 -8.44
N ARG A 124 7.99 0.06 -8.33
CA ARG A 124 9.35 0.40 -7.89
C ARG A 124 9.26 1.21 -6.61
N THR A 125 9.85 0.69 -5.54
CA THR A 125 9.95 1.42 -4.27
C THR A 125 11.39 1.46 -3.79
N SER A 126 11.69 2.39 -2.87
CA SER A 126 12.97 2.41 -2.17
C SER A 126 13.05 1.42 -1.00
N ALA A 127 11.95 0.74 -0.69
CA ALA A 127 11.96 -0.33 0.29
C ALA A 127 12.65 -1.55 -0.33
N ARG A 128 13.69 -2.05 0.34
CA ARG A 128 14.42 -3.26 -0.11
C ARG A 128 13.62 -4.53 0.12
N ASN A 129 12.70 -4.50 1.06
CA ASN A 129 11.84 -5.62 1.38
C ASN A 129 10.44 -5.35 0.82
N ALA A 130 10.03 -6.16 -0.14
CA ALA A 130 8.68 -6.20 -0.67
C ALA A 130 8.20 -7.65 -0.59
N LEU A 131 7.49 -7.96 0.49
CA LEU A 131 7.05 -9.32 0.81
C LEU A 131 5.58 -9.47 0.44
N ARG A 132 5.33 -10.17 -0.67
CA ARG A 132 3.97 -10.52 -1.09
C ARG A 132 3.40 -11.59 -0.17
N GLY A 133 2.13 -11.42 0.22
CA GLY A 133 1.40 -12.38 1.02
C GLY A 133 -0.11 -12.22 0.90
N THR A 134 -0.82 -12.95 1.75
CA THR A 134 -2.29 -12.92 1.84
C THR A 134 -2.70 -12.47 3.23
N VAL A 135 -3.66 -11.56 3.32
CA VAL A 135 -4.19 -11.10 4.61
C VAL A 135 -4.90 -12.27 5.29
N THR A 136 -4.51 -12.62 6.50
CA THR A 136 -5.12 -13.72 7.25
C THR A 136 -6.02 -13.23 8.38
N ALA A 137 -5.71 -12.07 8.97
CA ALA A 137 -6.50 -11.48 10.04
C ALA A 137 -6.41 -9.94 10.04
N ILE A 138 -7.48 -9.29 10.49
CA ILE A 138 -7.53 -7.86 10.76
C ILE A 138 -8.18 -7.67 12.14
N THR A 139 -7.49 -6.99 13.04
CA THR A 139 -7.99 -6.63 14.38
C THR A 139 -8.17 -5.13 14.43
N ASP A 140 -9.42 -4.68 14.44
CA ASP A 140 -9.77 -3.26 14.56
C ASP A 140 -9.48 -2.72 15.98
N GLY A 141 -8.79 -1.58 16.04
CA GLY A 141 -8.73 -0.72 17.21
C GLY A 141 -9.62 0.51 17.05
N ALA A 142 -9.50 1.50 17.95
CA ALA A 142 -10.26 2.75 17.83
C ALA A 142 -9.74 3.67 16.70
N VAL A 143 -8.41 3.69 16.52
CA VAL A 143 -7.69 4.59 15.60
C VAL A 143 -6.90 3.81 14.55
N ASN A 144 -6.22 2.75 15.00
CA ASN A 144 -5.41 1.87 14.16
C ASN A 144 -6.06 0.49 14.06
N ALA A 145 -5.59 -0.30 13.11
CA ALA A 145 -5.89 -1.70 12.97
C ALA A 145 -4.59 -2.49 12.84
N GLU A 146 -4.57 -3.68 13.42
CA GLU A 146 -3.50 -4.65 13.25
C GLU A 146 -3.88 -5.60 12.11
N VAL A 147 -3.01 -5.72 11.11
CA VAL A 147 -3.21 -6.55 9.92
C VAL A 147 -2.14 -7.62 9.89
N THR A 148 -2.55 -8.88 9.86
CA THR A 148 -1.64 -10.03 9.72
C THR A 148 -1.62 -10.51 8.27
N LEU A 149 -0.43 -10.66 7.72
CA LEU A 149 -0.15 -11.09 6.35
C LEU A 149 0.66 -12.39 6.38
N ALA A 150 0.12 -13.49 5.86
CA ALA A 150 0.90 -14.70 5.63
C ALA A 150 1.74 -14.52 4.36
N VAL A 151 3.07 -14.50 4.49
CA VAL A 151 3.99 -14.37 3.35
C VAL A 151 4.55 -15.73 2.92
N SER A 152 4.61 -16.71 3.81
CA SER A 152 4.85 -18.12 3.52
C SER A 152 4.11 -18.98 4.55
N ASP A 153 4.22 -20.31 4.43
CA ASP A 153 3.63 -21.25 5.40
C ASP A 153 4.25 -21.10 6.81
N GLN A 154 5.48 -20.58 6.90
CA GLN A 154 6.24 -20.44 8.15
C GLN A 154 6.33 -18.99 8.64
N THR A 155 6.06 -18.01 7.78
CA THR A 155 6.32 -16.59 8.07
C THR A 155 5.06 -15.75 7.90
N ALA A 156 4.71 -15.05 8.97
CA ALA A 156 3.67 -14.03 8.99
C ALA A 156 4.28 -12.67 9.34
N ILE A 157 3.70 -11.62 8.75
CA ILE A 157 4.05 -10.22 8.98
C ILE A 157 2.84 -9.52 9.58
N VAL A 158 3.04 -8.81 10.68
CA VAL A 158 2.04 -7.99 11.35
C VAL A 158 2.36 -6.52 11.08
N ALA A 159 1.40 -5.81 10.48
CA ALA A 159 1.48 -4.37 10.26
C ALA A 159 0.43 -3.63 11.09
N ILE A 160 0.76 -2.47 11.61
CA ILE A 160 -0.20 -1.55 12.24
C ILE A 160 -0.39 -0.36 11.31
N ILE A 161 -1.61 -0.21 10.80
CA ILE A 161 -2.00 0.90 9.91
C ILE A 161 -3.25 1.58 10.44
N THR A 162 -3.61 2.75 9.91
CA THR A 162 -4.86 3.42 10.30
C THR A 162 -6.07 2.62 9.80
N ARG A 163 -7.20 2.75 10.49
CA ARG A 163 -8.47 2.15 10.02
C ARG A 163 -8.90 2.70 8.66
N ASP A 164 -8.62 3.98 8.43
CA ASP A 164 -8.86 4.59 7.13
C ASP A 164 -8.04 3.88 6.05
N SER A 165 -6.76 3.58 6.29
CA SER A 165 -5.95 2.80 5.36
C SER A 165 -6.47 1.38 5.14
N VAL A 166 -7.01 0.69 6.16
CA VAL A 166 -7.65 -0.63 5.98
C VAL A 166 -8.82 -0.53 5.01
N ARG A 167 -9.71 0.45 5.22
CA ARG A 167 -10.87 0.69 4.38
C ARG A 167 -10.47 1.10 2.97
N ASP A 168 -9.56 2.06 2.86
CA ASP A 168 -9.13 2.63 1.59
C ASP A 168 -8.39 1.57 0.77
N LEU A 169 -7.48 0.79 1.36
CA LEU A 169 -6.84 -0.35 0.67
C LEU A 169 -7.80 -1.53 0.45
N GLY A 170 -8.99 -1.49 1.04
CA GLY A 170 -10.00 -2.54 0.96
C GLY A 170 -9.51 -3.90 1.45
N LEU A 171 -8.79 -3.91 2.56
CA LEU A 171 -8.21 -5.14 3.12
C LEU A 171 -9.30 -6.00 3.78
N PHE A 172 -9.23 -7.30 3.52
CA PHE A 172 -10.06 -8.32 4.17
C PHE A 172 -9.30 -9.66 4.18
N PRO A 173 -9.59 -10.58 5.12
CA PRO A 173 -8.98 -11.92 5.10
C PRO A 173 -9.16 -12.62 3.75
N GLY A 174 -8.06 -13.08 3.16
CA GLY A 174 -8.00 -13.67 1.81
C GLY A 174 -7.53 -12.71 0.71
N ARG A 175 -7.48 -11.40 0.97
CA ARG A 175 -6.96 -10.44 -0.03
C ARG A 175 -5.43 -10.54 -0.13
N ALA A 176 -4.91 -10.52 -1.35
CA ALA A 176 -3.48 -10.38 -1.60
C ALA A 176 -2.99 -8.96 -1.26
N ALA A 177 -1.84 -8.85 -0.60
CA ALA A 177 -1.19 -7.59 -0.31
C ALA A 177 0.34 -7.76 -0.24
N THR A 178 1.07 -6.66 -0.32
CA THR A 178 2.52 -6.60 -0.20
C THR A 178 2.92 -5.78 1.02
N ALA A 179 3.73 -6.36 1.89
CA ALA A 179 4.38 -5.65 2.99
C ALA A 179 5.68 -5.01 2.50
N LEU A 180 5.76 -3.68 2.61
CA LEU A 180 6.93 -2.88 2.28
C LEU A 180 7.65 -2.47 3.55
N ILE A 181 8.92 -2.85 3.65
CA ILE A 181 9.74 -2.60 4.83
C ILE A 181 11.06 -1.99 4.38
N LYS A 182 11.35 -0.78 4.87
CA LYS A 182 12.64 -0.15 4.60
C LYS A 182 13.73 -0.93 5.35
N ALA A 183 14.82 -1.27 4.66
CA ALA A 183 15.95 -1.98 5.27
C ALA A 183 16.49 -1.38 6.60
N PRO A 184 16.60 -0.05 6.79
CA PRO A 184 17.03 0.52 8.08
C PRO A 184 16.00 0.42 9.20
N PHE A 185 14.77 -0.06 8.95
CA PHE A 185 13.78 -0.37 9.99
C PHE A 185 13.85 -1.82 10.47
N VAL A 186 14.72 -2.63 9.87
CA VAL A 186 14.96 -4.01 10.28
C VAL A 186 16.11 -4.02 11.28
N ILE A 187 15.80 -4.38 12.52
CA ILE A 187 16.80 -4.60 13.56
C ILE A 187 17.21 -6.06 13.51
N LEU A 188 18.51 -6.33 13.66
CA LEU A 188 19.04 -7.70 13.72
C LEU A 188 19.47 -8.04 15.15
N ALA A 189 19.23 -9.28 15.53
CA ALA A 189 19.75 -9.88 16.75
C ALA A 189 20.17 -11.33 16.48
N PRO A 190 21.12 -11.89 17.24
CA PRO A 190 21.33 -13.33 17.28
C PRO A 190 20.03 -14.05 17.65
N ALA A 191 19.79 -15.22 17.07
CA ALA A 191 18.50 -15.90 17.18
C ALA A 191 18.11 -16.22 18.64
N ASP A 192 19.08 -16.57 19.47
CA ASP A 192 18.91 -16.93 20.88
C ASP A 192 18.68 -15.73 21.81
N GLU A 193 19.16 -14.55 21.43
CA GLU A 193 19.04 -13.30 22.19
C GLU A 193 17.71 -12.58 21.95
N ALA A 194 17.05 -12.86 20.83
CA ALA A 194 15.90 -12.06 20.45
C ALA A 194 14.68 -12.22 21.39
N LYS A 195 14.61 -13.23 22.27
CA LYS A 195 13.36 -13.89 22.77
C LYS A 195 12.25 -13.02 23.37
N ARG A 196 12.53 -11.86 23.95
CA ARG A 196 11.51 -11.02 24.62
C ARG A 196 11.66 -9.55 24.25
N THR A 197 10.94 -9.13 23.23
CA THR A 197 10.88 -7.73 22.77
C THR A 197 9.44 -7.31 22.54
N SER A 198 9.18 -6.00 22.50
CA SER A 198 7.88 -5.45 22.10
C SER A 198 7.64 -5.52 20.58
N MET A 199 8.67 -5.85 19.80
CA MET A 199 8.58 -5.94 18.35
C MET A 199 7.66 -7.10 17.97
N ARG A 200 6.56 -6.77 17.27
CA ARG A 200 5.55 -7.74 16.86
C ARG A 200 6.05 -8.71 15.79
N ASN A 201 6.94 -8.24 14.93
CA ASN A 201 7.54 -9.07 13.90
C ASN A 201 8.89 -9.58 14.41
N ARG A 202 8.97 -10.90 14.54
CA ARG A 202 10.15 -11.66 14.91
C ARG A 202 10.31 -12.75 13.87
N ILE A 203 11.22 -12.53 12.94
CA ILE A 203 11.37 -13.39 11.77
C ILE A 203 12.73 -14.06 11.91
N GLU A 204 12.71 -15.34 12.25
CA GLU A 204 13.91 -16.16 12.31
C GLU A 204 14.40 -16.46 10.90
N GLY A 205 15.71 -16.53 10.74
CA GLY A 205 16.35 -16.81 9.47
C GLY A 205 17.82 -17.11 9.63
N VAL A 206 18.47 -17.32 8.49
CA VAL A 206 19.92 -17.53 8.42
C VAL A 206 20.53 -16.43 7.59
N VAL A 207 21.66 -15.88 8.03
CA VAL A 207 22.37 -14.85 7.25
C VAL A 207 22.83 -15.46 5.93
N ALA A 208 22.26 -15.00 4.83
CA ALA A 208 22.63 -15.44 3.49
C ALA A 208 23.85 -14.68 2.97
N ARG A 209 23.89 -13.35 3.21
CA ARG A 209 25.03 -12.50 2.84
C ARG A 209 25.17 -11.30 3.78
N ARG A 210 26.40 -10.82 3.91
CA ARG A 210 26.77 -9.54 4.54
C ARG A 210 27.69 -8.78 3.58
N GLU A 211 27.39 -7.52 3.36
CA GLU A 211 28.18 -6.61 2.53
C GLU A 211 28.48 -5.35 3.34
N ASP A 212 29.76 -5.12 3.63
CA ASP A 212 30.20 -3.99 4.44
C ASP A 212 30.58 -2.80 3.55
N GLY A 213 30.00 -1.64 3.86
CA GLY A 213 30.41 -0.35 3.31
C GLY A 213 31.21 0.46 4.32
N ALA A 214 31.51 1.72 3.98
CA ALA A 214 32.33 2.59 4.83
C ALA A 214 31.67 2.96 6.18
N VAL A 215 30.33 2.99 6.23
CA VAL A 215 29.57 3.43 7.42
C VAL A 215 28.50 2.42 7.83
N ASN A 216 27.96 1.66 6.87
CA ASN A 216 26.85 0.74 7.08
C ASN A 216 27.20 -0.63 6.50
N SER A 217 26.53 -1.65 7.02
CA SER A 217 26.52 -3.00 6.49
C SER A 217 25.12 -3.36 6.00
N GLU A 218 25.04 -3.92 4.81
CA GLU A 218 23.83 -4.58 4.29
C GLU A 218 23.90 -6.06 4.67
N ILE A 219 22.90 -6.55 5.39
CA ILE A 219 22.79 -7.95 5.79
C ILE A 219 21.48 -8.50 5.23
N THR A 220 21.55 -9.62 4.51
CA THR A 220 20.35 -10.30 4.00
C THR A 220 20.18 -11.63 4.70
N LEU A 221 18.99 -11.84 5.26
CA LEU A 221 18.56 -13.10 5.84
C LEU A 221 17.76 -13.90 4.82
N ASP A 222 18.01 -15.21 4.74
CA ASP A 222 17.06 -16.18 4.23
C ASP A 222 16.02 -16.45 5.31
N ILE A 223 14.74 -16.21 5.00
CA ILE A 223 13.60 -16.37 5.91
C ILE A 223 12.68 -17.52 5.48
N GLY A 224 13.18 -18.41 4.61
CA GLY A 224 12.46 -19.58 4.11
C GLY A 224 11.49 -19.27 2.95
N GLY A 225 10.99 -20.33 2.32
CA GLY A 225 10.02 -20.21 1.22
C GLY A 225 10.58 -19.47 -0.02
N GLY A 226 11.90 -19.47 -0.20
CA GLY A 226 12.59 -18.74 -1.26
C GLY A 226 12.55 -17.21 -1.10
N LYS A 227 12.25 -16.72 0.11
CA LYS A 227 12.18 -15.29 0.41
C LYS A 227 13.37 -14.85 1.24
N THR A 228 13.75 -13.59 1.06
CA THR A 228 14.82 -12.98 1.83
C THR A 228 14.35 -11.67 2.47
N LEU A 229 15.09 -11.24 3.50
CA LEU A 229 14.86 -9.99 4.20
C LEU A 229 16.19 -9.26 4.42
N THR A 230 16.28 -8.04 3.92
CA THR A 230 17.47 -7.21 3.95
C THR A 230 17.36 -6.13 5.03
N ALA A 231 18.38 -6.05 5.87
CA ALA A 231 18.61 -5.00 6.85
C ALA A 231 19.79 -4.13 6.45
N ILE A 232 19.72 -2.84 6.79
CA ILE A 232 20.88 -1.94 6.73
C ILE A 232 21.11 -1.42 8.15
N ILE A 233 22.25 -1.78 8.72
CA ILE A 233 22.68 -1.37 10.07
C ILE A 233 24.03 -0.65 9.97
N THR A 234 24.45 0.05 11.03
CA THR A 234 25.79 0.67 11.04
C THR A 234 26.86 -0.42 11.04
N LEU A 235 28.01 -0.15 10.42
CA LEU A 235 29.15 -1.09 10.37
C LEU A 235 29.55 -1.51 11.79
N ARG A 236 29.62 -0.54 12.71
CA ARG A 236 29.87 -0.81 14.13
C ARG A 236 28.85 -1.79 14.73
N SER A 237 27.56 -1.62 14.44
CA SER A 237 26.55 -2.57 14.95
C SER A 237 26.72 -3.96 14.34
N ALA A 238 27.09 -4.05 13.06
CA ALA A 238 27.35 -5.33 12.41
C ALA A 238 28.58 -6.04 13.00
N ASP A 239 29.61 -5.28 13.37
CA ASP A 239 30.80 -5.80 14.06
C ASP A 239 30.49 -6.20 15.50
N ASP A 240 29.74 -5.38 16.23
CA ASP A 240 29.35 -5.64 17.63
C ASP A 240 28.46 -6.90 17.74
N ILE A 241 27.51 -7.11 16.82
CA ILE A 241 26.66 -8.31 16.80
C ILE A 241 27.42 -9.52 16.24
N GLY A 242 28.37 -9.29 15.32
CA GLY A 242 29.28 -10.33 14.82
C GLY A 242 28.66 -11.37 13.87
N LEU A 243 27.47 -11.10 13.32
CA LEU A 243 26.79 -12.01 12.38
C LEU A 243 27.58 -12.19 11.07
N LYS A 244 27.73 -13.44 10.64
CA LYS A 244 28.37 -13.88 9.40
C LYS A 244 27.43 -14.78 8.59
N ALA A 245 27.75 -14.98 7.31
CA ALA A 245 26.99 -15.89 6.46
C ALA A 245 26.93 -17.30 7.08
N GLY A 246 25.72 -17.87 7.13
CA GLY A 246 25.43 -19.14 7.78
C GLY A 246 24.97 -19.03 9.24
N ASP A 247 25.14 -17.88 9.89
CA ASP A 247 24.72 -17.73 11.28
C ASP A 247 23.19 -17.61 11.41
N PRO A 248 22.59 -18.21 12.44
CA PRO A 248 21.18 -18.01 12.76
C PRO A 248 20.95 -16.62 13.33
N ALA A 249 19.99 -15.90 12.79
CA ALA A 249 19.65 -14.54 13.22
C ALA A 249 18.13 -14.34 13.25
N CYS A 250 17.72 -13.27 13.93
CA CYS A 250 16.34 -12.83 13.97
C CYS A 250 16.24 -11.39 13.47
N ALA A 251 15.36 -11.16 12.50
CA ALA A 251 14.91 -9.82 12.13
C ALA A 251 13.76 -9.38 13.04
N LEU A 252 13.92 -8.21 13.65
CA LEU A 252 12.97 -7.56 14.54
C LEU A 252 12.46 -6.29 13.87
N ILE A 253 11.14 -6.20 13.67
CA ILE A 253 10.52 -5.09 12.95
C ILE A 253 9.30 -4.61 13.71
N ASP A 254 9.24 -3.30 13.98
CA ASP A 254 8.05 -2.69 14.54
C ASP A 254 6.91 -2.75 13.52
N ALA A 255 5.72 -3.18 13.94
CA ALA A 255 4.57 -3.29 13.04
C ALA A 255 4.15 -1.94 12.43
N SER A 256 4.47 -0.82 13.10
CA SER A 256 4.20 0.53 12.56
C SER A 256 5.19 0.99 11.49
N HIS A 257 6.32 0.29 11.31
CA HIS A 257 7.29 0.56 10.24
C HIS A 257 6.98 -0.16 8.91
N ILE A 258 5.87 -0.89 8.85
CA ILE A 258 5.47 -1.69 7.70
C ILE A 258 4.34 -0.97 6.96
N ILE A 259 4.58 -0.69 5.68
CA ILE A 259 3.56 -0.14 4.79
C ILE A 259 2.90 -1.31 4.05
N LEU A 260 1.58 -1.32 3.97
CA LEU A 260 0.86 -2.26 3.12
C LEU A 260 0.51 -1.62 1.79
N ALA A 261 0.68 -2.37 0.72
CA ALA A 261 0.21 -2.04 -0.62
C ALA A 261 -0.64 -3.18 -1.18
N VAL A 262 -1.60 -2.84 -2.03
CA VAL A 262 -2.46 -3.80 -2.72
C VAL A 262 -2.40 -3.55 -4.22
N ASP A 263 -2.60 -4.63 -4.99
CA ASP A 263 -2.81 -4.64 -6.43
C ASP A 263 -4.02 -3.79 -6.85
#